data_AF-A0A9D3T9P1-F1
#
_entry.id   AF-A0A9D3T9P1-F1
#
_cell.length_a   1.000
_cell.length_b   1.000
_cell.length_c   1.000
_cell.angle_alpha   90.00
_cell.angle_beta   90.00
_cell.angle_gamma   90.00
#
_symmetry.space_group_name_H-M   'P 1'
#
loop_
_entity.id
_entity.type
_entity.pdbx_description
1 polymer ?
#
loop_
_entity_poly.entity_id
_entity_poly.type
_entity_poly.pdbx_seq_one_letter_code
_entity_poly.pdbx_strand_id
1 'polypeptide(L)'
;MSHLKGSTCAGVECGLFLLVTWLRQQRGDLGCQFLSPASSLCILTRTMKTSPVSAALAAVILSVLVQVSEGKSCFCDLTNTGLTFPADRLQSVLNDATDCSRSITFERMTDVDILLDQLHYRLLQLQNDVTQLEREDDGELYGAVSLRIIEIELAEVLDILAKLNTTNINHQGLRAGSTAKLQRMSKEMQALEKFDRSLVVQKQQENQRLRKELAQCQAELQVTPTPPFIRPPGNCPHGRLLNVTGARTYTLTEYGTSYTYGAWGRDPKPQAGMEDWYWLVVLTSSSVYSNFVRQYSSHSALIVGVSSGTVTIASSNPTTNTIQGPNVALYGGALYYGCYNSPNLCRFNMTSKTITTVTLPNAGYNSKFNFCHLDSCYSYTDIDVTTDESGLWVVYSNTDNYGNIVLSEVEPSSPPVLRNTWRTSLHKRTVTNTFMACGVLYATRYVNKDIEEIFYAFDTVTGKERYDLGLQLKKMSTNIQSLNYNPLDQMLYAFSDAYVISYQVIFG
;
A
#
# COMPACT_ATOMS: atom_id res chain seq x y z
N MET A 1 9.97 -27.32 -13.22
CA MET A 1 11.43 -27.38 -13.43
C MET A 1 11.92 -25.99 -13.81
N SER A 2 12.59 -25.31 -12.89
CA SER A 2 13.55 -24.23 -13.19
C SER A 2 14.37 -24.01 -11.93
N HIS A 3 15.70 -23.99 -12.10
CA HIS A 3 16.68 -23.92 -11.03
C HIS A 3 16.73 -22.52 -10.42
N LEU A 4 16.65 -22.43 -9.09
CA LEU A 4 17.02 -21.26 -8.29
C LEU A 4 18.48 -21.42 -7.83
N LYS A 5 19.36 -20.51 -8.27
CA LYS A 5 20.54 -20.11 -7.50
C LYS A 5 20.07 -19.06 -6.50
N GLY A 6 20.40 -19.26 -5.23
CA GLY A 6 19.78 -18.56 -4.12
C GLY A 6 20.25 -17.13 -3.89
N SER A 7 19.37 -16.36 -3.25
CA SER A 7 19.68 -15.49 -2.11
C SER A 7 18.38 -14.87 -1.57
N THR A 8 17.92 -15.41 -0.44
CA THR A 8 17.38 -14.76 0.78
C THR A 8 16.24 -13.71 0.70
N CYS A 9 15.06 -14.12 1.23
CA CYS A 9 14.04 -13.49 2.12
C CYS A 9 13.78 -11.97 2.08
N ALA A 10 12.57 -11.41 2.25
CA ALA A 10 11.27 -11.84 2.81
C ALA A 10 10.13 -11.00 2.13
N GLY A 11 8.87 -11.46 1.99
CA GLY A 11 7.82 -11.49 3.04
C GLY A 11 7.37 -10.05 3.39
N VAL A 12 6.10 -9.61 3.32
CA VAL A 12 4.83 -10.24 3.73
C VAL A 12 3.64 -9.56 3.01
N GLU A 13 2.59 -10.37 2.84
CA GLU A 13 1.27 -10.12 2.27
C GLU A 13 0.49 -8.91 2.83
N CYS A 14 -0.05 -8.12 1.90
CA CYS A 14 -1.26 -7.33 2.11
C CYS A 14 -2.47 -8.28 2.14
N GLY A 15 -3.04 -8.48 3.32
CA GLY A 15 -4.36 -9.08 3.51
C GLY A 15 -5.39 -8.03 3.92
N LEU A 16 -6.51 -8.02 3.17
CA LEU A 16 -7.81 -7.41 3.48
C LEU A 16 -7.96 -5.89 3.31
N PHE A 17 -8.27 -5.47 2.08
CA PHE A 17 -9.48 -4.68 1.79
C PHE A 17 -9.76 -4.82 0.30
N LEU A 18 -10.72 -5.67 -0.07
CA LEU A 18 -11.55 -5.62 -1.30
C LEU A 18 -12.44 -6.89 -1.34
N LEU A 19 -13.26 -7.09 -0.30
CA LEU A 19 -14.24 -8.18 -0.24
C LEU A 19 -15.69 -7.70 -0.43
N VAL A 20 -15.91 -6.47 -0.91
CA VAL A 20 -17.27 -5.92 -1.16
C VAL A 20 -17.50 -5.49 -2.61
N THR A 21 -16.51 -5.58 -3.50
CA THR A 21 -16.67 -5.27 -4.94
C THR A 21 -16.63 -6.49 -5.86
N TRP A 22 -16.45 -7.71 -5.32
CA TRP A 22 -16.27 -8.92 -6.12
C TRP A 22 -17.58 -9.53 -6.69
N LEU A 23 -18.76 -8.97 -6.40
CA LEU A 23 -20.03 -9.52 -6.90
C LEU A 23 -20.78 -8.63 -7.91
N ARG A 24 -20.14 -7.64 -8.53
CA ARG A 24 -20.87 -6.75 -9.45
C ARG A 24 -20.09 -6.19 -10.63
N GLN A 25 -19.22 -6.96 -11.30
CA GLN A 25 -18.68 -6.51 -12.59
C GLN A 25 -18.18 -7.67 -13.48
N GLN A 26 -19.08 -8.55 -13.92
CA GLN A 26 -18.85 -9.40 -15.10
C GLN A 26 -19.95 -9.14 -16.14
N ARG A 27 -19.84 -7.98 -16.80
CA ARG A 27 -20.43 -7.75 -18.11
C ARG A 27 -19.73 -6.56 -18.76
N GLY A 28 -19.00 -6.81 -19.83
CA GLY A 28 -18.46 -5.78 -20.73
C GLY A 28 -16.94 -5.81 -20.85
N ASP A 29 -16.48 -6.30 -22.00
CA ASP A 29 -15.16 -6.00 -22.56
C ASP A 29 -14.88 -4.50 -22.50
N LEU A 30 -13.77 -4.11 -21.88
CA LEU A 30 -13.04 -2.84 -22.07
C LEU A 30 -11.70 -2.98 -21.34
N GLY A 31 -10.60 -3.01 -22.09
CA GLY A 31 -9.25 -3.01 -21.52
C GLY A 31 -8.94 -1.66 -20.87
N CYS A 32 -8.68 -1.66 -19.56
CA CYS A 32 -8.09 -0.53 -18.85
C CYS A 32 -6.66 -0.88 -18.46
N GLN A 33 -5.69 -0.16 -19.06
CA GLN A 33 -4.33 -0.07 -18.53
C GLN A 33 -4.37 0.82 -17.28
N PHE A 34 -3.88 0.31 -16.15
CA PHE A 34 -3.63 1.11 -14.95
C PHE A 34 -2.25 1.76 -15.06
N LEU A 35 -2.25 3.06 -15.33
CA LEU A 35 -1.14 3.96 -14.99
C LEU A 35 -1.38 4.51 -13.57
N SER A 36 -0.30 4.60 -12.80
CA SER A 36 -0.15 5.16 -11.45
C SER A 36 -1.08 6.36 -11.10
N PRO A 37 -1.51 6.53 -9.83
CA PRO A 37 -2.36 7.64 -9.44
C PRO A 37 -1.53 8.92 -9.28
N ALA A 38 -1.81 9.92 -10.12
CA ALA A 38 -1.91 11.36 -9.77
C ALA A 38 -1.69 12.24 -11.00
N SER A 39 -2.68 12.31 -11.89
CA SER A 39 -3.04 13.56 -12.58
C SER A 39 -4.43 13.42 -13.18
N SER A 40 -5.41 14.07 -12.56
CA SER A 40 -6.75 14.23 -13.10
C SER A 40 -6.70 15.16 -14.31
N LEU A 41 -6.63 14.58 -15.52
CA LEU A 41 -7.06 15.24 -16.75
C LEU A 41 -7.88 14.24 -17.58
N CYS A 42 -9.20 14.31 -17.47
CA CYS A 42 -10.11 13.69 -18.43
C CYS A 42 -10.07 14.49 -19.72
N ILE A 43 -9.29 14.07 -20.72
CA ILE A 43 -9.40 14.59 -22.08
C ILE A 43 -10.31 13.65 -22.88
N LEU A 44 -11.56 14.07 -23.08
CA LEU A 44 -12.47 13.51 -24.09
C LEU A 44 -11.87 13.77 -25.48
N THR A 45 -11.10 12.82 -26.03
CA THR A 45 -10.68 12.89 -27.43
C THR A 45 -11.67 12.13 -28.30
N ARG A 46 -12.56 12.91 -28.93
CA ARG A 46 -13.37 12.50 -30.08
C ARG A 46 -12.41 12.12 -31.21
N THR A 47 -12.56 10.95 -31.80
CA THR A 47 -11.76 10.51 -32.95
C THR A 47 -12.00 11.44 -34.15
N MET A 48 -11.07 12.37 -34.39
CA MET A 48 -10.90 13.01 -35.70
C MET A 48 -9.62 12.48 -36.33
N LYS A 49 -9.75 11.99 -37.57
CA LYS A 49 -8.67 11.51 -38.44
C LYS A 49 -7.50 12.50 -38.46
N THR A 50 -6.29 12.05 -38.18
CA THR A 50 -5.06 12.81 -38.43
C THR A 50 -4.04 12.01 -39.23
N SER A 51 -3.32 12.76 -40.06
CA SER A 51 -2.51 12.41 -41.24
C SER A 51 -1.17 11.71 -40.92
N PRO A 52 -0.52 10.99 -41.87
CA PRO A 52 0.64 10.11 -41.62
C PRO A 52 1.94 10.80 -41.17
N VAL A 53 1.99 12.13 -41.14
CA VAL A 53 3.23 12.88 -40.87
C VAL A 53 3.55 12.96 -39.36
N SER A 54 2.54 12.84 -38.49
CA SER A 54 2.74 12.94 -37.03
C SER A 54 3.26 11.65 -36.37
N ALA A 55 3.16 10.49 -37.06
CA ALA A 55 3.65 9.22 -36.54
C ALA A 55 5.17 9.06 -36.67
N ALA A 56 5.79 9.74 -37.64
CA ALA A 56 7.22 9.62 -37.91
C ALA A 56 8.10 10.38 -36.89
N LEU A 57 7.62 11.48 -36.32
CA LEU A 57 8.37 12.23 -35.30
C LEU A 57 8.43 11.51 -33.94
N ALA A 58 7.39 10.73 -33.59
CA ALA A 58 7.35 10.01 -32.32
C ALA A 58 8.33 8.81 -32.29
N ALA A 59 8.61 8.19 -33.44
CA ALA A 59 9.51 7.04 -33.54
C ALA A 59 11.00 7.42 -33.39
N VAL A 60 11.39 8.64 -33.75
CA VAL A 60 12.78 9.12 -33.65
C VAL A 60 13.14 9.50 -32.21
N ILE A 61 12.18 9.96 -31.40
CA ILE A 61 12.42 10.35 -30.01
C ILE A 61 12.57 9.11 -29.09
N LEU A 62 11.89 8.01 -29.40
CA LEU A 62 12.01 6.75 -28.63
C LEU A 62 13.32 6.00 -28.85
N SER A 63 14.02 6.22 -29.97
CA SER A 63 15.28 5.53 -30.26
C SER A 63 16.51 6.19 -29.61
N VAL A 64 16.39 7.43 -29.12
CA VAL A 64 17.50 8.17 -28.48
C VAL A 64 17.56 7.95 -26.95
N LEU A 65 16.51 7.44 -26.32
CA LEU A 65 16.43 7.28 -24.86
C LEU A 65 16.89 5.91 -24.32
N VAL A 66 17.38 5.01 -25.19
CA VAL A 66 17.87 3.69 -24.75
C VAL A 66 19.33 3.49 -25.16
N GLN A 67 20.22 4.32 -24.62
CA GLN A 67 21.63 3.95 -24.46
C GLN A 67 22.15 4.45 -23.11
N VAL A 68 22.85 3.54 -22.42
CA VAL A 68 23.72 3.69 -21.22
C VAL A 68 23.10 3.30 -19.86
N SER A 69 23.41 2.04 -19.49
CA SER A 69 23.73 1.39 -18.20
C SER A 69 24.17 2.31 -17.03
N GLU A 70 24.19 1.96 -15.75
CA GLU A 70 23.99 0.75 -14.94
C GLU A 70 23.98 1.26 -13.49
N GLY A 71 23.05 0.82 -12.64
CA GLY A 71 23.02 1.22 -11.23
C GLY A 71 21.84 0.58 -10.51
N LYS A 72 22.11 -0.49 -9.76
CA LYS A 72 21.17 -1.43 -9.15
C LYS A 72 19.95 -0.77 -8.46
N SER A 73 18.83 -0.66 -9.19
CA SER A 73 17.50 -0.53 -8.60
C SER A 73 16.92 -1.93 -8.46
N CYS A 74 16.55 -2.32 -7.24
CA CYS A 74 15.71 -3.51 -7.06
C CYS A 74 14.30 -3.15 -7.52
N PHE A 75 13.97 -3.50 -8.77
CA PHE A 75 12.60 -3.57 -9.23
C PHE A 75 12.01 -4.93 -8.81
N CYS A 76 10.93 -4.91 -8.03
CA CYS A 76 10.06 -6.08 -7.91
C CYS A 76 9.12 -6.08 -9.12
N ASP A 77 9.58 -6.71 -10.19
CA ASP A 77 8.75 -6.99 -11.35
C ASP A 77 7.86 -8.19 -10.99
N LEU A 78 6.64 -7.92 -10.53
CA LEU A 78 5.67 -8.97 -10.21
C LEU A 78 5.12 -9.55 -11.51
N THR A 79 5.93 -10.39 -12.14
CA THR A 79 5.50 -11.19 -13.28
C THR A 79 4.67 -12.34 -12.76
N ASN A 80 3.36 -12.30 -13.00
CA ASN A 80 2.50 -13.45 -12.75
C ASN A 80 2.87 -14.55 -13.76
N THR A 81 3.81 -15.41 -13.39
CA THR A 81 4.24 -16.56 -14.21
C THR A 81 3.27 -17.74 -14.12
N GLY A 82 2.12 -17.57 -13.47
CA GLY A 82 1.08 -18.58 -13.37
C GLY A 82 0.28 -18.69 -14.65
N LEU A 83 -0.11 -19.91 -15.02
CA LEU A 83 -1.10 -20.13 -16.08
C LEU A 83 -2.43 -19.50 -15.62
N THR A 84 -2.94 -18.54 -16.40
CA THR A 84 -4.23 -17.89 -16.14
C THR A 84 -5.37 -18.87 -16.42
N PHE A 85 -6.47 -18.76 -15.66
CA PHE A 85 -7.65 -19.58 -15.88
C PHE A 85 -8.19 -19.34 -17.31
N PRO A 86 -8.40 -20.39 -18.11
CA PRO A 86 -8.89 -20.24 -19.48
C PRO A 86 -10.40 -19.95 -19.48
N ALA A 87 -10.74 -18.69 -19.24
CA ALA A 87 -12.11 -18.19 -19.19
C ALA A 87 -12.84 -18.31 -20.54
N ASP A 88 -12.08 -18.28 -21.64
CA ASP A 88 -12.54 -18.53 -23.00
C ASP A 88 -13.14 -19.94 -23.17
N ARG A 89 -12.50 -20.97 -22.58
CA ARG A 89 -12.98 -22.36 -22.61
C ARG A 89 -14.27 -22.53 -21.82
N LEU A 90 -14.38 -21.90 -20.65
CA LEU A 90 -15.61 -21.91 -19.84
C LEU A 90 -16.76 -21.20 -20.57
N GLN A 91 -16.49 -20.07 -21.21
CA GLN A 91 -17.49 -19.34 -21.99
C GLN A 91 -17.98 -20.15 -23.20
N SER A 92 -17.08 -20.90 -23.86
CA SER A 92 -17.46 -21.83 -24.93
C SER A 92 -18.44 -22.90 -24.45
N VAL A 93 -18.17 -23.52 -23.30
CA VAL A 93 -19.07 -24.52 -22.69
C VAL A 93 -20.43 -23.92 -22.34
N LEU A 94 -20.45 -22.67 -21.83
CA LEU A 94 -21.70 -21.97 -21.49
C LEU A 94 -22.56 -21.66 -22.72
N ASN A 95 -21.92 -21.22 -23.81
CA ASN A 95 -22.59 -20.98 -25.07
C ASN A 95 -23.17 -22.29 -25.64
N ASP A 96 -22.37 -23.36 -25.62
CA ASP A 96 -22.79 -24.69 -26.06
C ASP A 96 -23.96 -25.27 -25.24
N ALA A 97 -23.99 -25.01 -23.93
CA ALA A 97 -25.09 -25.39 -23.04
C ALA A 97 -26.38 -24.64 -23.38
N THR A 98 -26.25 -23.33 -23.64
CA THR A 98 -27.38 -22.47 -23.98
C THR A 98 -28.00 -22.87 -25.32
N ASP A 99 -27.16 -23.21 -26.31
CA ASP A 99 -27.62 -23.68 -27.62
C ASP A 99 -28.28 -25.07 -27.53
N CYS A 100 -27.75 -25.96 -26.69
CA CYS A 100 -28.35 -27.26 -26.43
C CYS A 100 -29.75 -27.11 -25.80
N SER A 101 -29.88 -26.23 -24.80
CA SER A 101 -31.16 -25.94 -24.14
C SER A 101 -32.20 -25.33 -25.08
N ARG A 102 -31.78 -24.58 -26.11
CA ARG A 102 -32.67 -24.03 -27.13
C ARG A 102 -33.06 -25.06 -28.19
N SER A 103 -32.17 -26.00 -28.50
CA SER A 103 -32.36 -26.98 -29.58
C SER A 103 -33.22 -28.18 -29.16
N ILE A 104 -33.23 -28.51 -27.86
CA ILE A 104 -34.01 -29.60 -27.26
C ILE A 104 -35.20 -28.99 -26.50
N THR A 105 -36.32 -28.80 -27.19
CA THR A 105 -37.60 -28.40 -26.57
C THR A 105 -38.48 -29.63 -26.32
N PHE A 106 -39.30 -29.56 -25.25
CA PHE A 106 -40.23 -30.61 -24.87
C PHE A 106 -41.18 -31.00 -26.01
N GLU A 107 -41.66 -30.02 -26.79
CA GLU A 107 -42.56 -30.23 -27.95
C GLU A 107 -41.99 -31.21 -28.98
N ARG A 108 -40.71 -31.08 -29.33
CA ARG A 108 -40.09 -31.99 -30.32
C ARG A 108 -40.02 -33.41 -29.78
N MET A 109 -39.83 -33.61 -28.48
CA MET A 109 -39.67 -34.95 -27.90
C MET A 109 -40.95 -35.79 -27.94
N THR A 110 -42.12 -35.17 -28.10
CA THR A 110 -43.44 -35.83 -28.13
C THR A 110 -44.01 -36.05 -29.53
N ASP A 111 -43.41 -35.47 -30.58
CA ASP A 111 -43.94 -35.55 -31.96
C ASP A 111 -44.04 -36.99 -32.48
N VAL A 112 -43.10 -37.86 -32.11
CA VAL A 112 -43.11 -39.28 -32.51
C VAL A 112 -44.26 -40.02 -31.82
N ASP A 113 -44.50 -39.76 -30.55
CA ASP A 113 -45.56 -40.40 -29.77
C ASP A 113 -46.95 -39.96 -30.29
N ILE A 114 -47.11 -38.67 -30.59
CA ILE A 114 -48.34 -38.12 -31.20
C ILE A 114 -48.63 -38.79 -32.56
N LEU A 115 -47.60 -38.95 -33.41
CA LEU A 115 -47.76 -39.58 -34.72
C LEU A 115 -48.06 -41.09 -34.61
N LEU A 116 -47.52 -41.77 -33.60
CA LEU A 116 -47.82 -43.18 -33.32
C LEU A 116 -49.26 -43.38 -32.86
N ASP A 117 -49.75 -42.52 -31.97
CA ASP A 117 -51.14 -42.54 -31.51
C ASP A 117 -52.12 -42.25 -32.65
N GLN A 118 -51.80 -41.26 -33.49
CA GLN A 118 -52.60 -40.92 -34.67
C GLN A 118 -52.65 -42.09 -35.67
N LEU A 119 -51.51 -42.75 -35.92
CA LEU A 119 -51.44 -43.93 -36.78
C LEU A 119 -52.28 -45.08 -36.21
N HIS A 120 -52.19 -45.33 -34.90
CA HIS A 120 -52.95 -46.38 -34.24
C HIS A 120 -54.46 -46.17 -34.39
N TYR A 121 -54.94 -44.94 -34.18
CA TYR A 121 -56.35 -44.60 -34.36
C TYR A 121 -56.80 -44.81 -35.81
N ARG A 122 -56.02 -44.37 -36.81
CA ARG A 122 -56.37 -44.53 -38.22
C ARG A 122 -56.37 -45.97 -38.70
N LEU A 123 -55.50 -46.83 -38.16
CA LEU A 123 -55.51 -48.26 -38.47
C LEU A 123 -56.74 -48.97 -37.90
N LEU A 124 -57.19 -48.58 -36.70
CA LEU A 124 -58.47 -49.06 -36.14
C LEU A 124 -59.66 -48.56 -36.98
N GLN A 125 -59.58 -47.29 -37.39
CA GLN A 125 -60.31 -46.64 -38.50
C GLN A 125 -60.61 -47.62 -39.65
N LEU A 126 -59.54 -47.82 -40.42
CA LEU A 126 -59.49 -48.59 -41.65
C LEU A 126 -59.93 -50.04 -41.44
N GLN A 127 -59.55 -50.66 -40.32
CA GLN A 127 -59.93 -52.05 -40.02
C GLN A 127 -61.46 -52.19 -39.90
N ASN A 128 -62.13 -51.27 -39.21
CA ASN A 128 -63.58 -51.31 -39.09
C ASN A 128 -64.26 -51.09 -40.44
N ASP A 129 -63.79 -50.10 -41.21
CA ASP A 129 -64.39 -49.73 -42.50
C ASP A 129 -64.18 -50.83 -43.55
N VAL A 130 -63.03 -51.51 -43.56
CA VAL A 130 -62.78 -52.71 -44.37
C VAL A 130 -63.71 -53.86 -43.97
N THR A 131 -63.86 -54.13 -42.66
CA THR A 131 -64.76 -55.21 -42.20
C THR A 131 -66.24 -54.91 -42.46
N GLN A 132 -66.63 -53.63 -42.50
CA GLN A 132 -67.96 -53.22 -42.90
C GLN A 132 -68.17 -53.44 -44.39
N LEU A 133 -67.20 -53.04 -45.23
CA LEU A 133 -67.23 -53.32 -46.66
C LEU A 133 -67.34 -54.82 -46.95
N GLU A 134 -66.54 -55.66 -46.31
CA GLU A 134 -66.59 -57.13 -46.47
C GLU A 134 -67.96 -57.74 -46.13
N ARG A 135 -68.77 -57.08 -45.29
CA ARG A 135 -70.12 -57.53 -44.90
C ARG A 135 -71.23 -56.98 -45.80
N GLU A 136 -71.05 -55.77 -46.31
CA GLU A 136 -72.04 -55.04 -47.10
C GLU A 136 -71.84 -55.19 -48.62
N ASP A 137 -70.76 -55.83 -49.06
CA ASP A 137 -70.45 -56.05 -50.49
C ASP A 137 -71.44 -57.01 -51.15
N ASP A 138 -72.45 -56.43 -51.79
CA ASP A 138 -73.41 -57.08 -52.67
C ASP A 138 -72.94 -57.12 -54.15
N GLY A 139 -71.74 -56.60 -54.44
CA GLY A 139 -71.19 -56.48 -55.78
C GLY A 139 -71.78 -55.32 -56.62
N GLU A 140 -72.59 -54.44 -56.03
CA GLU A 140 -73.26 -53.31 -56.71
C GLU A 140 -72.71 -51.91 -56.28
N LEU A 141 -73.47 -50.84 -56.53
CA LEU A 141 -73.04 -49.42 -56.47
C LEU A 141 -72.52 -48.99 -55.07
N TYR A 142 -72.98 -49.63 -53.99
CA TYR A 142 -72.57 -49.31 -52.62
C TYR A 142 -71.14 -49.76 -52.30
N GLY A 143 -70.68 -50.89 -52.86
CA GLY A 143 -69.30 -51.35 -52.73
C GLY A 143 -68.28 -50.36 -53.33
N ALA A 144 -68.64 -49.70 -54.44
CA ALA A 144 -67.76 -48.73 -55.11
C ALA A 144 -67.53 -47.44 -54.30
N VAL A 145 -68.53 -46.98 -53.53
CA VAL A 145 -68.39 -45.78 -52.66
C VAL A 145 -67.52 -46.09 -51.44
N SER A 146 -67.76 -47.22 -50.79
CA SER A 146 -66.97 -47.68 -49.65
C SER A 146 -65.52 -47.97 -50.03
N LEU A 147 -65.28 -48.52 -51.23
CA LEU A 147 -63.92 -48.71 -51.77
C LEU A 147 -63.17 -47.37 -51.93
N ARG A 148 -63.85 -46.31 -52.39
CA ARG A 148 -63.27 -44.96 -52.49
C ARG A 148 -62.93 -44.35 -51.13
N ILE A 149 -63.74 -44.62 -50.11
CA ILE A 149 -63.47 -44.17 -48.74
C ILE A 149 -62.20 -44.87 -48.22
N ILE A 150 -62.10 -46.19 -48.38
CA ILE A 150 -60.93 -46.98 -48.00
C ILE A 150 -59.66 -46.53 -48.76
N GLU A 151 -59.76 -46.21 -50.06
CA GLU A 151 -58.64 -45.66 -50.83
C GLU A 151 -58.11 -44.33 -50.24
N ILE A 152 -59.01 -43.45 -49.78
CA ILE A 152 -58.65 -42.18 -49.16
C ILE A 152 -58.02 -42.41 -47.79
N GLU A 153 -58.61 -43.27 -46.95
CA GLU A 153 -58.08 -43.59 -45.62
C GLU A 153 -56.70 -44.26 -45.70
N LEU A 154 -56.50 -45.14 -46.68
CA LEU A 154 -55.21 -45.76 -46.94
C LEU A 154 -54.15 -44.73 -47.34
N ALA A 155 -54.52 -43.74 -48.16
CA ALA A 155 -53.62 -42.64 -48.53
C ALA A 155 -53.23 -41.79 -47.31
N GLU A 156 -54.17 -41.54 -46.38
CA GLU A 156 -53.88 -40.84 -45.12
C GLU A 156 -52.92 -41.64 -44.21
N VAL A 157 -53.11 -42.96 -44.10
CA VAL A 157 -52.21 -43.85 -43.34
C VAL A 157 -50.80 -43.84 -43.93
N LEU A 158 -50.68 -43.89 -45.26
CA LEU A 158 -49.39 -43.83 -45.95
C LEU A 158 -48.68 -42.48 -45.73
N ASP A 159 -49.41 -41.37 -45.70
CA ASP A 159 -48.87 -40.04 -45.37
C ASP A 159 -48.36 -39.97 -43.92
N ILE A 160 -49.12 -40.51 -42.95
CA ILE A 160 -48.70 -40.57 -41.54
C ILE A 160 -47.44 -41.42 -41.39
N LEU A 161 -47.36 -42.57 -42.06
CA LEU A 161 -46.16 -43.43 -42.05
C LEU A 161 -44.93 -42.72 -42.63
N ALA A 162 -45.10 -41.97 -43.72
CA ALA A 162 -44.01 -41.18 -44.31
C ALA A 162 -43.53 -40.07 -43.37
N LYS A 163 -44.46 -39.35 -42.72
CA LYS A 163 -44.16 -38.34 -41.70
C LYS A 163 -43.45 -38.95 -40.49
N LEU A 164 -43.95 -40.07 -39.97
CA LEU A 164 -43.36 -40.77 -38.83
C LEU A 164 -41.91 -41.21 -39.11
N ASN A 165 -41.65 -41.77 -40.30
CA ASN A 165 -40.30 -42.18 -40.69
C ASN A 165 -39.34 -40.99 -40.75
N THR A 166 -39.76 -39.89 -41.39
CA THR A 166 -38.96 -38.66 -41.51
C THR A 166 -38.67 -38.05 -40.14
N THR A 167 -39.68 -37.96 -39.26
CA THR A 167 -39.55 -37.43 -37.90
C THR A 167 -38.64 -38.31 -37.04
N ASN A 168 -38.74 -39.64 -37.15
CA ASN A 168 -37.92 -40.58 -36.40
C ASN A 168 -36.42 -40.47 -36.78
N ILE A 169 -36.11 -40.38 -38.08
CA ILE A 169 -34.72 -40.20 -38.56
C ILE A 169 -34.13 -38.88 -38.03
N ASN A 170 -34.89 -37.79 -38.10
CA ASN A 170 -34.47 -36.49 -37.59
C ASN A 170 -34.25 -36.53 -36.06
N HIS A 171 -35.12 -37.22 -35.32
CA HIS A 171 -34.99 -37.41 -33.88
C HIS A 171 -33.75 -38.22 -33.49
N GLN A 172 -33.46 -39.29 -34.24
CA GLN A 172 -32.26 -40.11 -34.01
C GLN A 172 -30.98 -39.30 -34.25
N GLY A 173 -30.95 -38.49 -35.32
CA GLY A 173 -29.85 -37.58 -35.61
C GLY A 173 -29.65 -36.52 -34.52
N LEU A 174 -30.72 -35.87 -34.06
CA LEU A 174 -30.66 -34.91 -32.95
C LEU A 174 -30.18 -35.56 -31.65
N ARG A 175 -30.69 -36.76 -31.31
CA ARG A 175 -30.28 -37.49 -30.09
C ARG A 175 -28.79 -37.82 -30.12
N ALA A 176 -28.29 -38.41 -31.21
CA ALA A 176 -26.88 -38.76 -31.34
C ALA A 176 -25.96 -37.53 -31.28
N GLY A 177 -26.31 -36.45 -31.97
CA GLY A 177 -25.57 -35.18 -31.94
C GLY A 177 -25.53 -34.54 -30.56
N SER A 178 -26.67 -34.52 -29.86
CA SER A 178 -26.78 -33.95 -28.51
C SER A 178 -26.01 -34.77 -27.47
N THR A 179 -26.04 -36.10 -27.54
CA THR A 179 -25.25 -36.97 -26.64
C THR A 179 -23.76 -36.71 -26.81
N ALA A 180 -23.27 -36.58 -28.04
CA ALA A 180 -21.87 -36.29 -28.32
C ALA A 180 -21.45 -34.89 -27.82
N LYS A 181 -22.33 -33.89 -27.96
CA LYS A 181 -22.09 -32.52 -27.46
C LYS A 181 -22.04 -32.47 -25.92
N LEU A 182 -22.97 -33.15 -25.25
CA LEU A 182 -23.00 -33.25 -23.78
C LEU A 182 -21.76 -33.97 -23.21
N GLN A 183 -21.30 -35.05 -23.86
CA GLN A 183 -20.07 -35.74 -23.45
C GLN A 183 -18.83 -34.86 -23.59
N ARG A 184 -18.77 -34.03 -24.64
CA ARG A 184 -17.67 -33.10 -24.88
C ARG A 184 -17.63 -32.00 -23.81
N MET A 185 -18.77 -31.39 -23.52
CA MET A 185 -18.91 -30.38 -22.46
C MET A 185 -18.57 -30.96 -21.08
N SER A 186 -19.00 -32.18 -20.79
CA SER A 186 -18.70 -32.86 -19.52
C SER A 186 -17.20 -33.08 -19.32
N LYS A 187 -16.48 -33.55 -20.36
CA LYS A 187 -15.02 -33.70 -20.31
C LYS A 187 -14.31 -32.36 -20.11
N GLU A 188 -14.78 -31.32 -20.77
CA GLU A 188 -14.19 -29.98 -20.68
C GLU A 188 -14.38 -29.38 -19.29
N MET A 189 -15.58 -29.54 -18.70
CA MET A 189 -15.85 -29.10 -17.34
C MET A 189 -14.99 -29.81 -16.29
N GLN A 190 -14.80 -31.13 -16.43
CA GLN A 190 -13.91 -31.89 -15.55
C GLN A 190 -12.44 -31.42 -15.65
N ALA A 191 -11.99 -31.04 -16.85
CA ALA A 191 -10.65 -30.52 -17.04
C ALA A 191 -10.46 -29.14 -16.37
N LEU A 192 -11.45 -28.27 -16.49
CA LEU A 192 -11.46 -26.94 -15.86
C LEU A 192 -11.53 -27.03 -14.33
N GLU A 193 -12.36 -27.93 -13.78
CA GLU A 193 -12.46 -28.19 -12.34
C GLU A 193 -11.15 -28.72 -11.76
N LYS A 194 -10.49 -29.65 -12.46
CA LYS A 194 -9.19 -30.20 -12.06
C LYS A 194 -8.10 -29.13 -12.06
N PHE A 195 -8.11 -28.24 -13.05
CA PHE A 195 -7.19 -27.11 -13.14
C PHE A 195 -7.36 -26.17 -11.93
N ASP A 196 -8.60 -25.75 -11.63
CA ASP A 196 -8.90 -24.88 -10.49
C ASP A 196 -8.52 -25.51 -9.14
N ARG A 197 -8.93 -26.77 -8.91
CA ARG A 197 -8.60 -27.49 -7.67
C ARG A 197 -7.09 -27.61 -7.45
N SER A 198 -6.30 -27.79 -8.50
CA SER A 198 -4.84 -27.88 -8.40
C SER A 198 -4.21 -26.54 -8.00
N LEU A 199 -4.74 -25.42 -8.51
CA LEU A 199 -4.26 -24.08 -8.18
C LEU A 199 -4.64 -23.67 -6.76
N VAL A 200 -5.88 -23.99 -6.33
CA VAL A 200 -6.34 -23.75 -4.95
C VAL A 200 -5.48 -24.50 -3.95
N VAL A 201 -5.17 -25.78 -4.20
CA VAL A 201 -4.29 -26.58 -3.32
C VAL A 201 -2.88 -26.00 -3.27
N GLN A 202 -2.33 -25.58 -4.42
CA GLN A 202 -1.01 -24.95 -4.47
C GLN A 202 -0.97 -23.64 -3.66
N LYS A 203 -2.01 -22.80 -3.79
CA LYS A 203 -2.12 -21.54 -3.05
C LYS A 203 -2.38 -21.74 -1.55
N GLN A 204 -3.06 -22.81 -1.16
CA GLN A 204 -3.23 -23.18 0.25
C GLN A 204 -1.92 -23.64 0.88
N GLN A 205 -1.10 -24.42 0.16
CA GLN A 205 0.23 -24.83 0.64
C GLN A 205 1.18 -23.63 0.79
N GLU A 206 1.15 -22.70 -0.15
CA GLU A 206 1.91 -21.45 -0.10
C GLU A 206 1.51 -20.58 1.11
N ASN A 207 0.20 -20.40 1.33
CA ASN A 207 -0.33 -19.71 2.51
C ASN A 207 0.07 -20.37 3.84
N GLN A 208 0.03 -21.70 3.91
CA GLN A 208 0.45 -22.43 5.12
C GLN A 208 1.94 -22.22 5.41
N ARG A 209 2.78 -22.17 4.38
CA ARG A 209 4.20 -21.87 4.51
C ARG A 209 4.43 -20.44 5.01
N LEU A 210 3.80 -19.45 4.38
CA LEU A 210 3.91 -18.04 4.77
C LEU A 210 3.44 -17.81 6.22
N ARG A 211 2.37 -18.49 6.65
CA ARG A 211 1.91 -18.45 8.06
C ARG A 211 2.93 -19.01 9.05
N LYS A 212 3.66 -20.07 8.69
CA LYS A 212 4.73 -20.61 9.55
C LYS A 212 5.93 -19.65 9.63
N GLU A 213 6.33 -19.08 8.50
CA GLU A 213 7.41 -18.08 8.44
C GLU A 213 7.04 -16.80 9.22
N LEU A 214 5.79 -16.36 9.14
CA LEU A 214 5.26 -15.23 9.92
C LEU A 214 5.27 -15.53 11.43
N ALA A 215 4.82 -16.72 11.85
CA ALA A 215 4.81 -17.13 13.25
C ALA A 215 6.24 -17.20 13.84
N GLN A 216 7.21 -17.62 13.04
CA GLN A 216 8.62 -17.64 13.44
C GLN A 216 9.19 -16.22 13.59
N CYS A 217 8.88 -15.32 12.66
CA CYS A 217 9.26 -13.91 12.75
C CYS A 217 8.60 -13.21 13.95
N GLN A 218 7.33 -13.53 14.25
CA GLN A 218 6.64 -13.04 15.44
C GLN A 218 7.25 -13.59 16.74
N ALA A 219 7.71 -14.85 16.76
CA ALA A 219 8.41 -15.43 17.90
C ALA A 219 9.78 -14.77 18.14
N GLU A 220 10.49 -14.37 17.09
CA GLU A 220 11.74 -13.60 17.17
C GLU A 220 11.51 -12.17 17.69
N LEU A 221 10.36 -11.56 17.37
CA LEU A 221 9.92 -10.25 17.88
C LEU A 221 9.42 -10.29 19.34
N GLN A 222 9.00 -11.47 19.84
CA GLN A 222 8.55 -11.66 21.22
C GLN A 222 9.68 -11.98 22.21
N VAL A 223 10.94 -11.98 21.78
CA VAL A 223 12.08 -11.94 22.69
C VAL A 223 12.15 -10.55 23.27
N THR A 224 11.50 -10.36 24.41
CA THR A 224 11.42 -9.11 25.16
C THR A 224 12.82 -8.55 25.42
N PRO A 225 13.17 -7.34 24.94
CA PRO A 225 14.26 -6.61 25.53
C PRO A 225 13.87 -6.34 26.99
N THR A 226 14.80 -6.60 27.90
CA THR A 226 14.64 -6.24 29.31
C THR A 226 14.34 -4.74 29.42
N PRO A 227 13.56 -4.31 30.44
CA PRO A 227 13.21 -2.90 30.62
C PRO A 227 14.47 -2.02 30.63
N PRO A 228 14.44 -0.80 30.04
CA PRO A 228 15.61 0.05 30.02
C PRO A 228 15.97 0.45 31.45
N PHE A 229 17.05 -0.15 31.94
CA PHE A 229 17.78 0.37 33.09
C PHE A 229 18.28 1.76 32.71
N ILE A 230 17.80 2.77 33.43
CA ILE A 230 18.42 4.09 33.45
C ILE A 230 19.83 3.87 34.01
N ARG A 231 20.82 3.82 33.12
CA ARG A 231 22.23 3.68 33.46
C ARG A 231 22.90 5.06 33.37
N PRO A 232 23.94 5.29 34.17
CA PRO A 232 24.71 6.52 34.10
C PRO A 232 25.27 6.73 32.68
N PRO A 233 25.45 7.99 32.26
CA PRO A 233 25.94 8.32 30.93
C PRO A 233 27.30 7.65 30.65
N GLY A 234 27.40 6.95 29.51
CA GLY A 234 28.69 6.55 28.93
C GLY A 234 28.88 5.11 28.49
N ASN A 235 27.99 4.16 28.82
CA ASN A 235 28.06 2.79 28.26
C ASN A 235 26.85 2.49 27.39
N CYS A 236 26.95 2.89 26.13
CA CYS A 236 26.03 2.54 25.05
C CYS A 236 25.98 1.02 24.86
N PRO A 237 24.82 0.35 24.98
CA PRO A 237 24.71 -1.08 24.67
C PRO A 237 24.87 -1.38 23.18
N HIS A 238 24.78 -0.36 22.32
CA HIS A 238 24.73 -0.51 20.88
C HIS A 238 26.09 -0.38 20.19
N GLY A 239 27.09 0.23 20.84
CA GLY A 239 28.39 0.52 20.23
C GLY A 239 28.43 1.86 19.50
N ARG A 240 29.29 2.01 18.50
CA ARG A 240 29.42 3.27 17.74
C ARG A 240 28.46 3.28 16.57
N LEU A 241 28.07 4.48 16.13
CA LEU A 241 27.32 4.65 14.88
C LEU A 241 28.15 4.15 13.70
N LEU A 242 27.62 3.18 12.95
CA LEU A 242 28.26 2.61 11.76
C LEU A 242 27.64 3.12 10.47
N ASN A 243 26.30 3.22 10.42
CA ASN A 243 25.60 3.64 9.21
C ASN A 243 24.16 4.08 9.50
N VAL A 244 23.53 4.70 8.51
CA VAL A 244 22.10 5.00 8.49
C VAL A 244 21.48 4.38 7.24
N THR A 245 20.32 3.73 7.38
CA THR A 245 19.63 3.10 6.24
C THR A 245 19.03 4.12 5.29
N GLY A 246 18.50 3.66 4.15
CA GLY A 246 17.55 4.45 3.36
C GLY A 246 16.27 4.77 4.14
N ALA A 247 15.47 5.69 3.62
CA ALA A 247 14.19 6.08 4.22
C ALA A 247 13.23 4.89 4.34
N ARG A 248 12.74 4.64 5.55
CA ARG A 248 11.71 3.63 5.85
C ARG A 248 10.31 4.19 5.67
N THR A 249 10.09 5.39 6.19
CA THR A 249 8.84 6.15 6.00
C THR A 249 9.15 7.38 5.16
N TYR A 250 8.28 7.69 4.20
CA TYR A 250 8.29 8.94 3.45
C TYR A 250 6.84 9.28 3.08
N THR A 251 6.21 10.16 3.84
CA THR A 251 4.83 10.59 3.59
C THR A 251 4.65 12.08 3.87
N LEU A 252 3.66 12.69 3.22
CA LEU A 252 3.20 14.03 3.58
C LEU A 252 2.46 14.00 4.90
N THR A 253 2.49 15.13 5.60
CA THR A 253 1.55 15.37 6.70
C THR A 253 0.13 15.54 6.17
N GLU A 254 -0.87 15.44 7.05
CA GLU A 254 -2.28 15.73 6.71
C GLU A 254 -2.55 17.17 6.23
N TYR A 255 -1.56 18.07 6.35
CA TYR A 255 -1.63 19.44 5.85
C TYR A 255 -1.10 19.59 4.41
N GLY A 256 -0.77 18.48 3.75
CA GLY A 256 -0.13 18.48 2.44
C GLY A 256 1.20 19.22 2.49
N THR A 257 1.41 20.15 1.56
CA THR A 257 2.64 20.97 1.46
C THR A 257 2.52 22.34 2.11
N SER A 258 1.46 22.60 2.89
CA SER A 258 1.18 23.93 3.46
C SER A 258 2.21 24.37 4.50
N TYR A 259 2.80 23.42 5.22
CA TYR A 259 3.77 23.67 6.28
C TYR A 259 5.06 22.91 6.01
N THR A 260 6.09 23.63 5.57
CA THR A 260 7.38 23.05 5.19
C THR A 260 8.35 22.86 6.36
N TYR A 261 8.04 23.43 7.52
CA TYR A 261 8.84 23.32 8.74
C TYR A 261 8.05 22.64 9.88
N GLY A 262 8.75 21.84 10.66
CA GLY A 262 8.19 21.12 11.79
C GLY A 262 9.17 20.10 12.35
N ALA A 263 8.68 19.28 13.27
CA ALA A 263 9.35 18.09 13.76
C ALA A 263 8.30 17.03 14.14
N TRP A 264 8.76 15.79 14.17
CA TRP A 264 7.94 14.67 14.56
C TRP A 264 8.81 13.60 15.21
N GLY A 265 8.17 12.64 15.86
CA GLY A 265 8.86 11.51 16.45
C GLY A 265 7.99 10.77 17.44
N ARG A 266 8.63 10.08 18.37
CA ARG A 266 8.01 9.38 19.50
C ARG A 266 8.57 9.92 20.81
N ASP A 267 7.89 9.65 21.92
CA ASP A 267 8.43 9.93 23.26
C ASP A 267 9.41 8.80 23.63
N PRO A 268 10.70 9.08 23.91
CA PRO A 268 11.64 8.07 24.41
C PRO A 268 11.28 7.49 25.80
N LYS A 269 10.48 8.22 26.57
CA LYS A 269 10.01 7.82 27.90
C LYS A 269 8.48 7.97 27.98
N PRO A 270 7.73 7.18 27.21
CA PRO A 270 6.30 7.34 27.06
C PRO A 270 5.57 7.08 28.38
N GLN A 271 4.42 7.73 28.56
CA GLN A 271 3.47 7.39 29.62
C GLN A 271 2.86 6.00 29.33
N ALA A 272 2.45 5.29 30.39
CA ALA A 272 1.83 3.97 30.24
C ALA A 272 0.61 4.02 29.32
N GLY A 273 0.59 3.17 28.29
CA GLY A 273 -0.45 3.12 27.26
C GLY A 273 -0.22 4.06 26.06
N MET A 274 0.87 4.83 26.05
CA MET A 274 1.27 5.72 24.96
C MET A 274 2.58 5.27 24.29
N GLU A 275 2.99 4.02 24.45
CA GLU A 275 4.27 3.51 23.97
C GLU A 275 4.38 3.56 22.44
N ASP A 276 3.28 3.28 21.73
CA ASP A 276 3.23 3.29 20.25
C ASP A 276 2.84 4.65 19.65
N TRP A 277 2.72 5.68 20.48
CA TRP A 277 2.24 6.99 20.03
C TRP A 277 3.33 7.78 19.30
N TYR A 278 2.89 8.54 18.32
CA TYR A 278 3.69 9.49 17.57
C TYR A 278 3.18 10.91 17.84
N TRP A 279 4.09 11.86 17.82
CA TRP A 279 3.77 13.29 17.93
C TRP A 279 4.24 14.02 16.67
N LEU A 280 3.51 15.08 16.33
CA LEU A 280 3.80 15.98 15.21
C LEU A 280 3.62 17.43 15.66
N VAL A 281 4.63 18.24 15.38
CA VAL A 281 4.59 19.70 15.50
C VAL A 281 4.88 20.28 14.13
N VAL A 282 3.91 20.97 13.54
CA VAL A 282 4.09 21.75 12.32
C VAL A 282 4.13 23.23 12.66
N LEU A 283 5.00 24.00 11.99
CA LEU A 283 5.11 25.45 12.20
C LEU A 283 4.08 26.18 11.34
N THR A 284 2.96 26.53 11.94
CA THR A 284 1.78 27.04 11.24
C THR A 284 1.83 28.53 10.91
N SER A 285 2.72 29.29 11.55
CA SER A 285 2.86 30.73 11.34
C SER A 285 4.26 31.08 10.86
N SER A 286 4.33 31.66 9.65
CA SER A 286 5.55 32.10 8.97
C SER A 286 6.65 31.02 8.82
N SER A 287 6.32 29.73 8.97
CA SER A 287 7.29 28.63 9.10
C SER A 287 8.26 28.80 10.29
N VAL A 288 7.82 29.51 11.34
CA VAL A 288 8.65 29.82 12.52
C VAL A 288 7.99 29.36 13.81
N TYR A 289 6.67 29.49 13.91
CA TYR A 289 5.99 29.31 15.20
C TYR A 289 4.93 28.23 15.13
N SER A 290 4.70 27.58 16.28
CA SER A 290 3.57 26.68 16.51
C SER A 290 2.99 26.85 17.90
N ASN A 291 1.72 26.48 18.08
CA ASN A 291 1.02 26.58 19.36
C ASN A 291 0.31 25.29 19.75
N PHE A 292 0.56 24.17 19.08
CA PHE A 292 -0.05 22.89 19.40
C PHE A 292 0.87 21.71 19.05
N VAL A 293 0.57 20.57 19.65
CA VAL A 293 1.17 19.27 19.34
C VAL A 293 0.05 18.33 18.93
N ARG A 294 0.20 17.66 17.79
CA ARG A 294 -0.69 16.59 17.38
C ARG A 294 -0.17 15.24 17.83
N GLN A 295 -1.08 14.36 18.21
CA GLN A 295 -0.78 13.01 18.65
C GLN A 295 -1.48 11.99 17.76
N TYR A 296 -0.82 10.85 17.55
CA TYR A 296 -1.33 9.72 16.78
C TYR A 296 -1.05 8.44 17.57
N SER A 297 -2.06 7.59 17.73
CA SER A 297 -1.96 6.37 18.52
C SER A 297 -1.07 5.27 17.93
N SER A 298 -0.70 5.39 16.64
CA SER A 298 0.15 4.43 15.95
C SER A 298 0.82 5.05 14.73
N HIS A 299 1.82 4.35 14.17
CA HIS A 299 2.46 4.74 12.92
C HIS A 299 1.45 4.82 11.76
N SER A 300 0.60 3.81 11.60
CA SER A 300 -0.42 3.79 10.55
C SER A 300 -1.41 4.96 10.66
N ALA A 301 -1.78 5.36 11.88
CA ALA A 301 -2.64 6.52 12.11
C ALA A 301 -1.96 7.83 11.66
N LEU A 302 -0.64 7.97 11.90
CA LEU A 302 0.15 9.10 11.37
C LEU A 302 0.16 9.11 9.84
N ILE A 303 0.41 7.97 9.18
CA ILE A 303 0.47 7.88 7.71
C ILE A 303 -0.86 8.27 7.05
N VAL A 304 -1.98 7.81 7.61
CA VAL A 304 -3.32 8.13 7.08
C VAL A 304 -3.80 9.52 7.53
N GLY A 305 -3.12 10.16 8.47
CA GLY A 305 -3.49 11.48 9.00
C GLY A 305 -4.66 11.45 9.99
N VAL A 306 -4.89 10.32 10.67
CA VAL A 306 -5.97 10.17 11.66
C VAL A 306 -5.42 10.49 13.06
N SER A 307 -5.54 11.74 13.49
CA SER A 307 -5.06 12.18 14.80
C SER A 307 -5.92 11.66 15.95
N SER A 308 -5.27 11.23 17.04
CA SER A 308 -5.91 10.85 18.31
C SER A 308 -6.20 12.05 19.22
N GLY A 309 -5.78 13.25 18.83
CA GLY A 309 -6.01 14.49 19.56
C GLY A 309 -4.95 15.55 19.29
N THR A 310 -5.32 16.79 19.56
CA THR A 310 -4.42 17.95 19.51
C THR A 310 -4.34 18.57 20.89
N VAL A 311 -3.12 18.75 21.39
CA VAL A 311 -2.85 19.45 22.65
C VAL A 311 -2.37 20.86 22.34
N THR A 312 -3.21 21.84 22.67
CA THR A 312 -2.91 23.26 22.49
C THR A 312 -2.04 23.79 23.63
N ILE A 313 -0.91 24.40 23.29
CA ILE A 313 0.04 25.05 24.20
C ILE A 313 -0.42 26.47 24.52
N ALA A 314 -0.87 27.21 23.50
CA ALA A 314 -1.37 28.57 23.63
C ALA A 314 -2.59 28.79 22.74
N SER A 315 -3.53 29.64 23.20
CA SER A 315 -4.76 29.94 22.46
C SER A 315 -4.50 30.55 21.09
N SER A 316 -3.39 31.25 20.92
CA SER A 316 -2.96 31.84 19.66
C SER A 316 -1.44 31.78 19.48
N ASN A 317 -1.04 31.90 18.21
CA ASN A 317 0.33 31.97 17.75
C ASN A 317 0.56 33.35 17.08
N PRO A 318 1.59 34.15 17.43
CA PRO A 318 2.62 33.93 18.46
C PRO A 318 2.29 34.56 19.83
N THR A 319 2.68 33.90 20.93
CA THR A 319 2.62 34.44 22.30
C THR A 319 3.85 33.97 23.11
N THR A 320 4.07 34.50 24.32
CA THR A 320 5.27 34.21 25.16
C THR A 320 5.50 32.73 25.47
N ASN A 321 4.48 31.91 25.29
CA ASN A 321 4.45 30.49 25.63
C ASN A 321 4.49 29.56 24.40
N THR A 322 4.58 30.12 23.20
CA THR A 322 4.55 29.36 21.94
C THR A 322 5.90 28.77 21.55
N ILE A 323 5.86 27.75 20.70
CA ILE A 323 7.03 27.12 20.09
C ILE A 323 7.65 28.10 19.09
N GLN A 324 8.97 28.27 19.17
CA GLN A 324 9.76 28.97 18.17
C GLN A 324 10.82 28.03 17.59
N GLY A 325 10.79 27.86 16.27
CA GLY A 325 11.68 26.96 15.54
C GLY A 325 11.16 25.53 15.41
N PRO A 326 11.73 24.75 14.47
CA PRO A 326 11.29 23.38 14.19
C PRO A 326 11.83 22.36 15.19
N ASN A 327 12.94 22.67 15.87
CA ASN A 327 13.70 21.70 16.66
C ASN A 327 13.12 21.54 18.06
N VAL A 328 12.18 20.60 18.18
CA VAL A 328 11.49 20.25 19.43
C VAL A 328 11.60 18.75 19.70
N ALA A 329 11.50 18.37 20.97
CA ALA A 329 11.46 16.97 21.38
C ALA A 329 10.40 16.75 22.47
N LEU A 330 9.73 15.59 22.42
CA LEU A 330 8.85 15.13 23.49
C LEU A 330 9.63 14.14 24.36
N TYR A 331 9.60 14.34 25.67
CA TYR A 331 10.27 13.45 26.62
C TYR A 331 9.48 13.37 27.93
N GLY A 332 9.07 12.17 28.33
CA GLY A 332 8.39 11.97 29.62
C GLY A 332 7.02 12.65 29.71
N GLY A 333 6.29 12.75 28.60
CA GLY A 333 5.00 13.45 28.51
C GLY A 333 5.07 14.97 28.57
N ALA A 334 6.26 15.56 28.40
CA ALA A 334 6.45 17.01 28.27
C ALA A 334 7.17 17.36 26.96
N LEU A 335 6.72 18.41 26.29
CA LEU A 335 7.36 18.94 25.09
C LEU A 335 8.41 19.98 25.48
N TYR A 336 9.60 19.86 24.90
CA TYR A 336 10.71 20.78 25.08
C TYR A 336 11.00 21.52 23.78
N TYR A 337 11.13 22.84 23.85
CA TYR A 337 11.23 23.72 22.68
C TYR A 337 11.87 25.06 23.01
N GLY A 338 12.38 25.77 22.00
CA GLY A 338 12.82 27.16 22.13
C GLY A 338 11.64 28.08 22.45
N CYS A 339 11.72 28.79 23.57
CA CYS A 339 10.67 29.73 23.98
C CYS A 339 10.60 30.93 23.03
N TYR A 340 9.39 31.41 22.75
CA TYR A 340 9.15 32.61 21.96
C TYR A 340 10.03 33.80 22.39
N ASN A 341 10.82 34.32 21.45
CA ASN A 341 11.57 35.57 21.57
C ASN A 341 12.45 35.63 22.83
N SER A 342 13.03 34.50 23.25
CA SER A 342 13.90 34.45 24.42
C SER A 342 14.96 33.34 24.32
N PRO A 343 16.10 33.46 25.03
CA PRO A 343 17.13 32.43 25.09
C PRO A 343 16.78 31.32 26.09
N ASN A 344 15.49 30.99 26.23
CA ASN A 344 15.00 30.03 27.20
C ASN A 344 14.60 28.73 26.51
N LEU A 345 14.86 27.61 27.17
CA LEU A 345 14.25 26.33 26.86
C LEU A 345 12.94 26.23 27.64
N CYS A 346 11.84 26.06 26.91
CA CYS A 346 10.50 25.87 27.45
C CYS A 346 10.22 24.39 27.62
N ARG A 347 9.53 24.04 28.70
CA ARG A 347 8.98 22.72 28.98
C ARG A 347 7.47 22.86 29.19
N PHE A 348 6.68 22.32 28.25
CA PHE A 348 5.23 22.24 28.34
C PHE A 348 4.80 20.84 28.74
N ASN A 349 4.17 20.70 29.91
CA ASN A 349 3.60 19.43 30.33
C ASN A 349 2.28 19.18 29.59
N MET A 350 2.19 18.08 28.83
CA MET A 350 1.04 17.78 27.97
C MET A 350 -0.24 17.48 28.78
N THR A 351 -0.11 16.97 29.99
CA THR A 351 -1.22 16.59 30.87
C THR A 351 -1.73 17.79 31.69
N SER A 352 -0.85 18.47 32.43
CA SER A 352 -1.22 19.60 33.28
C SER A 352 -1.35 20.93 32.52
N LYS A 353 -0.88 20.97 31.26
CA LYS A 353 -0.83 22.18 30.42
C LYS A 353 -0.07 23.34 31.07
N THR A 354 0.91 23.03 31.91
CA THR A 354 1.76 24.01 32.59
C THR A 354 3.07 24.19 31.84
N ILE A 355 3.58 25.43 31.84
CA ILE A 355 4.84 25.78 31.20
C ILE A 355 5.83 26.19 32.27
N THR A 356 7.02 25.61 32.18
CA THR A 356 8.19 25.96 32.99
C THR A 356 9.37 26.21 32.07
N THR A 357 10.33 27.01 32.51
CA THR A 357 11.43 27.43 31.64
C THR A 357 12.77 27.31 32.36
N VAL A 358 13.83 27.18 31.57
CA VAL A 358 15.22 27.34 32.02
C VAL A 358 15.97 28.22 31.04
N THR A 359 16.79 29.13 31.56
CA THR A 359 17.56 30.05 30.73
C THR A 359 18.84 29.38 30.25
N LEU A 360 19.09 29.42 28.93
CA LEU A 360 20.32 28.94 28.33
C LEU A 360 21.38 30.06 28.39
N PRO A 361 22.55 29.84 29.03
CA PRO A 361 23.55 30.87 29.24
C PRO A 361 24.03 31.52 27.93
N ASN A 362 23.72 32.81 27.78
CA ASN A 362 24.08 33.67 26.65
C ASN A 362 23.71 33.10 25.26
N ALA A 363 22.71 32.20 25.21
CA ALA A 363 22.30 31.58 23.96
C ALA A 363 21.77 32.60 22.95
N GLY A 364 22.06 32.36 21.67
CA GLY A 364 21.37 33.06 20.60
C GLY A 364 19.91 32.62 20.49
N TYR A 365 19.09 33.54 20.02
CA TYR A 365 17.69 33.32 19.66
C TYR A 365 17.34 34.32 18.55
N ASN A 366 16.19 34.14 17.90
CA ASN A 366 15.77 34.92 16.74
C ASN A 366 16.76 34.91 15.58
N SER A 367 17.19 33.73 15.14
CA SER A 367 18.07 33.56 13.99
C SER A 367 19.46 34.16 14.14
N LYS A 368 20.00 34.20 15.36
CA LYS A 368 21.38 34.66 15.63
C LYS A 368 22.39 33.59 15.19
N PHE A 369 22.15 32.32 15.53
CA PHE A 369 22.99 31.16 15.24
C PHE A 369 22.18 30.01 14.62
N ASN A 370 21.73 30.19 13.39
CA ASN A 370 21.04 29.14 12.63
C ASN A 370 21.97 28.01 12.19
N PHE A 371 21.38 26.83 11.99
CA PHE A 371 21.92 25.84 11.07
C PHE A 371 21.86 26.36 9.63
N CYS A 372 22.91 26.07 8.85
CA CYS A 372 23.03 26.55 7.48
C CYS A 372 23.80 25.58 6.59
N HIS A 373 23.61 25.73 5.29
CA HIS A 373 24.53 25.29 4.26
C HIS A 373 24.85 26.46 3.31
N LEU A 374 25.62 26.21 2.24
CA LEU A 374 26.13 27.27 1.36
C LEU A 374 25.05 28.16 0.75
N ASP A 375 23.88 27.59 0.42
CA ASP A 375 22.82 28.29 -0.33
C ASP A 375 21.67 28.79 0.55
N SER A 376 21.57 28.33 1.81
CA SER A 376 20.44 28.66 2.69
C SER A 376 20.76 28.44 4.17
N CYS A 377 20.06 29.19 5.02
CA CYS A 377 20.02 28.99 6.47
C CYS A 377 18.60 28.65 6.92
N TYR A 378 18.49 27.73 7.87
CA TYR A 378 17.22 27.36 8.48
C TYR A 378 16.92 28.31 9.63
N SER A 379 16.08 29.31 9.39
CA SER A 379 15.74 30.34 10.37
C SER A 379 15.17 29.76 11.67
N TYR A 380 15.49 30.40 12.80
CA TYR A 380 15.02 30.05 14.14
C TYR A 380 15.39 28.62 14.58
N THR A 381 16.55 28.13 14.15
CA THR A 381 17.14 26.84 14.61
C THR A 381 18.24 27.05 15.67
N ASP A 382 18.26 28.22 16.31
CA ASP A 382 19.26 28.60 17.31
C ASP A 382 19.37 27.60 18.47
N ILE A 383 18.23 27.08 18.92
CA ILE A 383 18.08 26.09 19.97
C ILE A 383 17.57 24.81 19.32
N ASP A 384 18.28 23.71 19.53
CA ASP A 384 17.93 22.39 19.04
C ASP A 384 17.81 21.44 20.24
N VAL A 385 16.71 20.71 20.34
CA VAL A 385 16.39 19.84 21.47
C VAL A 385 16.37 18.41 20.98
N THR A 386 17.14 17.54 21.62
CA THR A 386 17.35 16.18 21.15
C THR A 386 17.41 15.20 22.32
N THR A 387 17.20 13.92 22.03
CA THR A 387 17.10 12.85 23.03
C THR A 387 17.95 11.66 22.63
N ASP A 388 18.44 10.93 23.63
CA ASP A 388 19.17 9.68 23.44
C ASP A 388 18.91 8.72 24.62
N GLU A 389 19.67 7.64 24.67
CA GLU A 389 19.63 6.63 25.73
C GLU A 389 19.97 7.21 27.12
N SER A 390 20.72 8.31 27.18
CA SER A 390 21.17 8.97 28.41
C SER A 390 20.14 9.97 28.93
N GLY A 391 19.32 10.57 28.04
CA GLY A 391 18.23 11.44 28.42
C GLY A 391 17.95 12.55 27.41
N LEU A 392 17.82 13.77 27.92
CA LEU A 392 17.42 14.96 27.17
C LEU A 392 18.58 15.95 27.08
N TRP A 393 18.76 16.53 25.90
CA TRP A 393 19.87 17.42 25.58
C TRP A 393 19.38 18.66 24.85
N VAL A 394 20.13 19.74 25.00
CA VAL A 394 19.93 20.97 24.23
C VAL A 394 21.23 21.39 23.57
N VAL A 395 21.17 21.59 22.27
CA VAL A 395 22.25 22.04 21.40
C VAL A 395 21.97 23.48 21.00
N TYR A 396 22.83 24.39 21.40
CA TYR A 396 22.70 25.81 21.11
C TYR A 396 24.05 26.42 20.80
N SER A 397 24.09 27.74 20.64
CA SER A 397 25.34 28.47 20.44
C SER A 397 25.24 29.83 21.11
N ASN A 398 26.39 30.37 21.52
CA ASN A 398 26.49 31.66 22.16
C ASN A 398 27.71 32.43 21.65
N THR A 399 27.73 33.73 21.95
CA THR A 399 28.85 34.61 21.58
C THR A 399 30.12 34.27 22.34
N ASP A 400 29.99 33.70 23.55
CA ASP A 400 31.12 33.36 24.42
C ASP A 400 31.95 32.19 23.87
N ASN A 401 31.31 31.30 23.12
CA ASN A 401 31.97 30.21 22.38
C ASN A 401 32.12 30.53 20.89
N TYR A 402 32.17 31.81 20.52
CA TYR A 402 32.43 32.28 19.15
C TYR A 402 31.48 31.73 18.08
N GLY A 403 30.23 31.41 18.43
CA GLY A 403 29.28 30.80 17.50
C GLY A 403 29.42 29.28 17.36
N ASN A 404 30.37 28.66 18.05
CA ASN A 404 30.51 27.20 18.09
C ASN A 404 29.42 26.55 18.96
N ILE A 405 29.10 25.31 18.62
CA ILE A 405 28.07 24.52 19.27
C ILE A 405 28.41 24.33 20.75
N VAL A 406 27.41 24.59 21.59
CA VAL A 406 27.38 24.31 23.02
C VAL A 406 26.30 23.25 23.24
N LEU A 407 26.66 22.18 23.92
CA LEU A 407 25.76 21.10 24.29
C LEU A 407 25.52 21.16 25.79
N SER A 408 24.28 21.07 26.25
CA SER A 408 23.96 20.93 27.66
C SER A 408 23.02 19.75 27.89
N GLU A 409 23.29 19.00 28.96
CA GLU A 409 22.40 17.96 29.48
C GLU A 409 21.25 18.64 30.24
N VAL A 410 20.02 18.21 29.97
CA VAL A 410 18.80 18.77 30.55
C VAL A 410 18.17 17.75 31.47
N GLU A 411 18.10 18.07 32.76
CA GLU A 411 17.29 17.28 33.68
C GLU A 411 15.79 17.61 33.48
N PRO A 412 14.93 16.60 33.30
CA PRO A 412 13.51 16.78 32.97
C PRO A 412 12.63 17.17 34.17
N SER A 413 13.17 17.91 35.14
CA SER A 413 12.44 18.42 36.30
C SER A 413 11.45 19.55 35.94
N SER A 414 10.67 20.01 36.90
CA SER A 414 9.71 21.10 36.74
C SER A 414 9.97 22.19 37.79
N PRO A 415 10.74 23.26 37.49
CA PRO A 415 11.29 23.63 36.17
C PRO A 415 12.47 22.75 35.71
N PRO A 416 12.76 22.68 34.40
CA PRO A 416 13.93 21.96 33.88
C PRO A 416 15.23 22.59 34.38
N VAL A 417 16.29 21.80 34.49
CA VAL A 417 17.59 22.26 35.00
C VAL A 417 18.71 21.81 34.08
N LEU A 418 19.66 22.70 33.78
CA LEU A 418 20.88 22.36 33.05
C LEU A 418 21.88 21.70 34.02
N ARG A 419 22.43 20.55 33.63
CA ARG A 419 23.39 19.80 34.44
C ARG A 419 24.81 20.06 33.93
N ASN A 420 25.27 19.23 33.02
CA ASN A 420 26.60 19.34 32.43
C ASN A 420 26.52 20.15 31.13
N THR A 421 27.58 20.91 30.82
CA THR A 421 27.66 21.73 29.60
C THR A 421 29.04 21.58 28.97
N TRP A 422 29.05 21.31 27.67
CA TRP A 422 30.26 21.12 26.88
C TRP A 422 30.33 22.17 25.78
N ARG A 423 31.53 22.72 25.60
CA ARG A 423 31.84 23.67 24.52
C ARG A 423 32.62 22.93 23.46
N THR A 424 32.10 22.94 22.24
CA THR A 424 32.77 22.30 21.10
C THR A 424 33.53 23.33 20.25
N SER A 425 34.35 22.84 19.33
CA SER A 425 35.01 23.66 18.30
C SER A 425 34.22 23.79 16.98
N LEU A 426 33.07 23.12 16.87
CA LEU A 426 32.26 23.10 15.65
C LEU A 426 31.36 24.33 15.52
N HIS A 427 31.59 25.16 14.51
CA HIS A 427 30.79 26.36 14.24
C HIS A 427 29.36 26.01 13.78
N LYS A 428 28.32 26.52 14.46
CA LYS A 428 26.92 26.09 14.20
C LYS A 428 26.44 26.34 12.76
N ARG A 429 26.92 27.41 12.10
CA ARG A 429 26.54 27.71 10.70
C ARG A 429 27.19 26.80 9.65
N THR A 430 28.11 25.92 10.01
CA THR A 430 28.67 24.92 9.08
C THR A 430 27.92 23.58 9.16
N VAL A 431 26.85 23.52 9.96
CA VAL A 431 26.05 22.34 10.28
C VAL A 431 24.63 22.57 9.80
N THR A 432 24.01 21.53 9.25
CA THR A 432 22.61 21.54 8.80
C THR A 432 21.63 21.00 9.84
N ASN A 433 22.04 20.00 10.62
CA ASN A 433 21.26 19.43 11.72
C ASN A 433 22.16 18.69 12.71
N THR A 434 21.67 18.46 13.93
CA THR A 434 22.35 17.65 14.94
C THR A 434 21.43 16.60 15.57
N PHE A 435 22.01 15.54 16.12
CA PHE A 435 21.28 14.58 16.95
C PHE A 435 22.21 13.94 17.98
N MET A 436 21.67 13.51 19.11
CA MET A 436 22.40 12.73 20.10
C MET A 436 22.11 11.25 19.92
N ALA A 437 23.12 10.40 20.04
CA ALA A 437 22.93 8.98 20.23
C ALA A 437 24.03 8.47 21.17
N CYS A 438 23.65 7.74 22.21
CA CYS A 438 24.57 7.10 23.13
C CYS A 438 25.59 8.04 23.80
N GLY A 439 25.17 9.26 24.15
CA GLY A 439 26.01 10.29 24.76
C GLY A 439 26.99 10.94 23.77
N VAL A 440 26.84 10.68 22.47
CA VAL A 440 27.66 11.28 21.42
C VAL A 440 26.80 12.21 20.57
N LEU A 441 27.24 13.46 20.43
CA LEU A 441 26.63 14.44 19.55
C LEU A 441 27.12 14.21 18.12
N TYR A 442 26.20 13.94 17.21
CA TYR A 442 26.48 13.86 15.78
C TYR A 442 25.98 15.12 15.07
N ALA A 443 26.76 15.60 14.10
CA ALA A 443 26.37 16.73 13.26
C ALA A 443 26.40 16.36 11.78
N THR A 444 25.45 16.91 11.05
CA THR A 444 25.24 16.70 9.62
C THR A 444 25.62 17.93 8.81
N ARG A 445 26.02 17.73 7.55
CA ARG A 445 26.24 18.79 6.57
C ARG A 445 25.70 18.42 5.20
N TYR A 446 25.28 19.45 4.48
CA TYR A 446 24.76 19.32 3.12
C TYR A 446 25.90 18.95 2.18
N VAL A 447 25.72 17.89 1.40
CA VAL A 447 26.61 17.55 0.28
C VAL A 447 25.98 17.95 -1.04
N ASN A 448 24.76 17.46 -1.29
CA ASN A 448 23.96 17.81 -2.46
C ASN A 448 22.47 17.59 -2.17
N LYS A 449 21.61 17.69 -3.20
CA LYS A 449 20.15 17.56 -3.05
C LYS A 449 19.70 16.19 -2.54
N ASP A 450 20.48 15.14 -2.79
CA ASP A 450 20.14 13.76 -2.50
C ASP A 450 20.92 13.18 -1.32
N ILE A 451 22.00 13.85 -0.89
CA ILE A 451 22.94 13.34 0.12
C ILE A 451 23.19 14.40 1.19
N GLU A 452 23.00 13.97 2.44
CA GLU A 452 23.49 14.61 3.65
C GLU A 452 24.65 13.76 4.22
N GLU A 453 25.64 14.38 4.85
CA GLU A 453 26.77 13.65 5.46
C GLU A 453 26.81 13.88 6.96
N ILE A 454 26.84 12.80 7.73
CA ILE A 454 27.19 12.83 9.15
C ILE A 454 28.71 12.85 9.21
N PHE A 455 29.27 14.04 9.42
CA PHE A 455 30.70 14.29 9.28
C PHE A 455 31.40 14.46 10.64
N TYR A 456 30.65 14.84 11.67
CA TYR A 456 31.22 15.17 12.98
C TYR A 456 30.59 14.37 14.12
N ALA A 457 31.42 13.99 15.10
CA ALA A 457 31.01 13.44 16.39
C ALA A 457 31.74 14.13 17.55
N PHE A 458 31.02 14.32 18.65
CA PHE A 458 31.59 14.72 19.95
C PHE A 458 31.12 13.80 21.05
N ASP A 459 32.06 13.11 21.68
CA ASP A 459 31.81 12.21 22.79
C ASP A 459 31.80 13.00 24.12
N THR A 460 30.67 13.02 24.81
CA THR A 460 30.50 13.77 26.07
C THR A 460 31.27 13.21 27.26
N VAL A 461 31.66 11.94 27.21
CA VAL A 461 32.43 11.26 28.25
C VAL A 461 33.92 11.54 28.08
N THR A 462 34.43 11.39 26.86
CA THR A 462 35.86 11.58 26.58
C THR A 462 36.23 13.02 26.23
N GLY A 463 35.24 13.85 25.87
CA GLY A 463 35.44 15.20 25.37
C GLY A 463 36.11 15.24 23.98
N LYS A 464 36.18 14.10 23.27
CA LYS A 464 36.88 13.98 22.00
C LYS A 464 35.97 14.38 20.83
N GLU A 465 36.47 15.29 20.00
CA GLU A 465 35.87 15.66 18.72
C GLU A 465 36.46 14.86 17.57
N ARG A 466 35.62 14.50 16.59
CA ARG A 466 36.00 13.78 15.38
C ARG A 466 35.30 14.39 14.16
N TYR A 467 36.04 14.52 13.06
CA TYR A 467 35.57 15.04 11.77
C TYR A 467 35.66 14.02 10.63
N ASP A 468 36.06 12.79 10.94
CA ASP A 468 36.44 11.72 10.00
C ASP A 468 35.37 10.61 9.92
N LEU A 469 34.09 10.93 10.16
CA LEU A 469 33.01 9.95 10.11
C LEU A 469 32.63 9.57 8.67
N GLY A 470 32.32 10.58 7.83
CA GLY A 470 32.00 10.38 6.42
C GLY A 470 30.76 9.53 6.11
N LEU A 471 29.79 9.43 7.03
CA LEU A 471 28.62 8.59 6.84
C LEU A 471 27.58 9.30 5.97
N GLN A 472 27.06 8.63 4.96
CA GLN A 472 26.10 9.21 4.03
C GLN A 472 24.66 8.89 4.42
N LEU A 473 23.84 9.93 4.54
CA LEU A 473 22.41 9.87 4.71
C LEU A 473 21.73 10.25 3.39
N LYS A 474 21.05 9.29 2.77
CA LYS A 474 20.30 9.53 1.53
C LYS A 474 19.00 10.27 1.84
N LYS A 475 18.86 11.47 1.29
CA LYS A 475 17.68 12.32 1.46
C LYS A 475 16.55 11.94 0.50
N MET A 476 15.32 12.20 0.93
CA MET A 476 14.13 12.13 0.06
C MET A 476 13.63 13.52 -0.36
N SER A 477 14.06 14.58 0.32
CA SER A 477 13.91 15.98 -0.10
C SER A 477 15.14 16.80 0.25
N THR A 478 15.32 17.95 -0.41
CA THR A 478 16.59 18.69 -0.39
C THR A 478 16.96 19.20 1.00
N ASN A 479 16.00 19.74 1.75
CA ASN A 479 16.25 20.40 3.03
C ASN A 479 15.74 19.55 4.18
N ILE A 480 16.56 19.36 5.22
CA ILE A 480 16.14 18.73 6.47
C ILE A 480 15.95 19.86 7.49
N GLN A 481 14.71 20.16 7.85
CA GLN A 481 14.38 21.24 8.79
C GLN A 481 14.58 20.82 10.26
N SER A 482 14.40 19.54 10.58
CA SER A 482 14.69 18.97 11.90
C SER A 482 15.06 17.49 11.78
N LEU A 483 15.86 17.01 12.73
CA LEU A 483 16.33 15.62 12.79
C LEU A 483 16.41 15.15 14.24
N ASN A 484 15.52 14.24 14.63
CA ASN A 484 15.44 13.74 16.01
C ASN A 484 15.76 12.25 16.09
N TYR A 485 16.71 11.86 16.93
CA TYR A 485 16.94 10.45 17.24
C TYR A 485 16.00 9.99 18.36
N ASN A 486 15.46 8.77 18.22
CA ASN A 486 14.75 8.11 19.29
C ASN A 486 15.45 6.79 19.70
N PRO A 487 15.84 6.64 20.97
CA PRO A 487 16.54 5.45 21.45
C PRO A 487 15.65 4.20 21.58
N LEU A 488 14.32 4.33 21.61
CA LEU A 488 13.42 3.17 21.78
C LEU A 488 13.41 2.26 20.55
N ASP A 489 13.48 2.84 19.35
CA ASP A 489 13.44 2.12 18.09
C ASP A 489 14.67 2.36 17.21
N GLN A 490 15.64 3.13 17.71
CA GLN A 490 16.89 3.46 17.02
C GLN A 490 16.64 4.09 15.65
N MET A 491 15.63 4.97 15.58
CA MET A 491 15.23 5.67 14.38
C MET A 491 15.60 7.16 14.45
N LEU A 492 16.04 7.70 13.32
CA LEU A 492 16.10 9.14 13.07
C LEU A 492 14.81 9.58 12.40
N TYR A 493 14.13 10.53 13.03
CA TYR A 493 12.91 11.18 12.59
C TYR A 493 13.27 12.54 11.99
N ALA A 494 13.23 12.63 10.66
CA ALA A 494 13.51 13.84 9.93
C ALA A 494 12.21 14.51 9.45
N PHE A 495 12.13 15.83 9.57
CA PHE A 495 11.12 16.63 8.90
C PHE A 495 11.77 17.37 7.74
N SER A 496 11.25 17.15 6.52
CA SER A 496 11.91 17.60 5.30
C SER A 496 10.87 18.10 4.30
N ASP A 497 10.78 19.43 4.12
CA ASP A 497 9.89 20.11 3.16
C ASP A 497 8.42 19.60 3.20
N ALA A 498 7.83 19.55 4.40
CA ALA A 498 6.48 19.03 4.71
C ALA A 498 6.33 17.49 4.75
N TYR A 499 7.40 16.74 4.49
CA TYR A 499 7.43 15.29 4.61
C TYR A 499 7.94 14.86 6.00
N VAL A 500 7.31 13.81 6.53
CA VAL A 500 7.78 13.07 7.69
C VAL A 500 8.55 11.84 7.20
N ILE A 501 9.83 11.78 7.56
CA ILE A 501 10.78 10.78 7.05
C ILE A 501 11.47 10.06 8.20
N SER A 502 11.58 8.74 8.14
CA SER A 502 12.24 7.95 9.17
C SER A 502 13.42 7.16 8.58
N TYR A 503 14.54 7.11 9.29
CA TYR A 503 15.73 6.36 8.91
C TYR A 503 16.17 5.47 10.07
N GLN A 504 16.56 4.22 9.79
CA GLN A 504 17.08 3.34 10.83
C GLN A 504 18.58 3.59 11.04
N VAL A 505 18.98 3.70 12.30
CA VAL A 505 20.37 3.85 12.72
C VAL A 505 20.97 2.48 12.97
N ILE A 506 22.20 2.25 12.49
CA ILE A 506 22.93 0.99 12.67
C ILE A 506 24.17 1.25 13.52
N PHE A 507 24.26 0.53 14.63
CA PHE A 507 25.41 0.57 15.54
C PHE A 507 26.22 -0.73 15.50
N GLY A 508 27.46 -0.70 15.99
CA GLY A 508 28.27 -1.90 16.25
C GLY A 508 29.71 -1.61 16.64
#